data_AF-A0A397VDI5-F1
#
_entry.id   AF-A0A397VDI5-F1
#
_cell.length_a   1.000
_cell.length_b   1.000
_cell.length_c   1.000
_cell.angle_alpha   90.00
_cell.angle_beta   90.00
_cell.angle_gamma   90.00
#
_symmetry.space_group_name_H-M   'P 1'
#
loop_
_entity.id
_entity.type
_entity.pdbx_description
1 polymer ?
#
loop_
_entity_poly.entity_id
_entity_poly.type
_entity_poly.pdbx_seq_one_letter_code
_entity_poly.pdbx_strand_id
1 'polypeptide(L)'
;MNEVLIYYTKSLIASYFGIILRRVSNHPNVISFYGVTKDSNGDYNMILQYASDGTLREYLMANFTKLQWTDKLCIAKEIALGLLFFT
;
A
#
# COMPACT_ATOMS: atom_id res chain seq x y z
N MET A 1 13.22 -6.00 10.66
CA MET A 1 13.88 -5.98 9.34
C MET A 1 12.76 -5.68 8.35
N ASN A 2 12.57 -4.41 7.98
CA ASN A 2 11.42 -4.00 7.16
C ASN A 2 11.73 -4.35 5.72
N GLU A 3 11.12 -5.40 5.20
CA GLU A 3 11.20 -5.74 3.78
C GLU A 3 10.55 -4.60 2.99
N VAL A 4 11.36 -3.90 2.19
CA VAL A 4 10.92 -2.85 1.28
C VAL A 4 10.68 -3.50 -0.06
N LEU A 5 9.47 -3.40 -0.60
CA LEU A 5 9.19 -3.87 -1.96
C LEU A 5 9.37 -2.74 -2.97
N ILE A 6 10.04 -3.05 -4.08
CA ILE A 6 10.08 -2.20 -5.27
C ILE A 6 8.88 -2.61 -6.12
N TYR A 7 7.85 -1.75 -6.17
CA TYR A 7 6.72 -1.96 -7.08
C TYR A 7 7.09 -1.40 -8.46
N TYR A 8 7.12 -2.31 -9.44
CA TYR A 8 7.36 -1.99 -10.84
C TYR A 8 6.10 -1.38 -11.46
N THR A 9 6.12 -0.08 -11.73
CA THR A 9 5.13 0.55 -12.60
C THR A 9 5.85 1.19 -13.78
N LYS A 10 5.72 0.60 -14.96
CA LYS A 10 6.24 1.19 -16.20
C LYS A 10 5.37 2.37 -16.58
N SER A 11 5.62 3.53 -16.00
CA SER A 11 4.87 4.73 -16.38
C SER A 11 5.57 6.03 -16.03
N LEU A 12 5.58 6.96 -16.99
CA LEU A 12 5.96 8.37 -16.81
C LEU A 12 5.17 9.06 -15.68
N ILE A 13 4.05 8.45 -15.26
CA ILE A 13 3.13 8.94 -14.22
C ILE A 13 3.65 8.61 -12.81
N ALA A 14 4.67 7.74 -12.66
CA ALA A 14 5.22 7.37 -11.35
C ALA A 14 5.78 8.57 -10.56
N SER A 15 6.34 9.57 -11.24
CA SER A 15 6.83 10.81 -10.62
C SER A 15 5.68 11.68 -10.09
N TYR A 16 4.60 11.79 -10.86
CA TYR A 16 3.37 12.50 -10.45
C TYR A 16 2.67 11.79 -9.28
N PHE A 17 2.53 10.46 -9.36
CA PHE A 17 1.99 9.67 -8.25
C PHE A 17 2.86 9.76 -7.00
N GLY A 18 4.19 9.82 -7.14
CA GLY A 18 5.10 10.00 -6.01
C GLY A 18 4.84 11.28 -5.20
N ILE A 19 4.46 12.38 -5.85
CA ILE A 19 4.10 13.63 -5.15
C ILE A 19 2.82 13.47 -4.34
N ILE A 20 1.81 12.80 -4.91
CA ILE A 20 0.54 12.53 -4.23
C ILE A 20 0.77 11.59 -3.05
N LEU A 21 1.50 10.49 -3.28
CA LEU A 21 1.80 9.47 -2.28
C LEU A 21 2.57 10.04 -1.08
N ARG A 22 3.51 10.96 -1.30
CA ARG A 22 4.24 11.64 -0.22
C ARG A 22 3.33 12.46 0.71
N ARG A 23 2.21 12.99 0.20
CA ARG A 23 1.25 13.73 1.04
C ARG A 23 0.40 12.79 1.91
N VAL A 24 0.23 11.55 1.48
CA VAL A 24 -0.73 10.61 2.06
C VAL A 24 -0.11 9.46 2.85
N SER A 25 1.20 9.25 2.71
CA SER A 25 1.93 8.15 3.33
C SER A 25 2.19 8.28 4.84
N ASN A 26 1.68 9.33 5.50
CA ASN A 26 1.93 9.58 6.92
C ASN A 26 0.87 8.96 7.85
N HIS A 27 -0.07 8.18 7.32
CA HIS A 27 -1.12 7.55 8.11
C HIS A 27 -0.84 6.05 8.33
N PRO A 28 -1.00 5.50 9.55
CA PRO A 28 -0.68 4.10 9.86
C PRO A 28 -1.52 3.08 9.08
N ASN A 29 -2.71 3.45 8.62
CA ASN A 29 -3.57 2.61 7.77
C ASN A 29 -3.38 2.85 6.26
N VAL A 30 -2.33 3.58 5.86
CA VAL A 30 -1.95 3.82 4.46
C VAL A 30 -0.54 3.27 4.24
N ILE A 31 -0.33 2.61 3.10
CA ILE A 31 0.98 2.04 2.75
C ILE A 31 2.05 3.13 2.74
N SER A 32 3.17 2.89 3.43
CA SER A 32 4.24 3.88 3.48
C SER A 32 4.91 4.02 2.11
N PHE A 33 5.14 5.26 1.68
CA PHE A 33 5.87 5.61 0.47
C PHE A 33 7.26 6.11 0.83
N TYR A 34 8.28 5.48 0.25
CA TYR A 34 9.68 5.79 0.54
C TYR A 34 10.34 6.63 -0.55
N GLY A 35 9.90 6.52 -1.81
CA GLY A 35 10.44 7.32 -2.90
C GLY A 35 10.22 6.74 -4.29
N VAL A 36 10.84 7.39 -5.28
CA VAL A 36 10.90 6.92 -6.67
C VAL A 36 12.36 6.69 -7.03
N THR A 37 12.66 5.56 -7.66
CA THR A 37 13.98 5.25 -8.24
C THR A 37 13.86 5.12 -9.76
N LYS A 38 14.98 5.17 -10.47
CA LYS A 38 15.05 4.99 -11.92
C LYS A 38 15.99 3.84 -12.22
N ASP A 39 15.57 2.90 -13.06
CA ASP A 39 16.42 1.77 -13.44
C ASP A 39 17.37 2.13 -14.59
N SER A 40 18.25 1.19 -14.96
CA SER A 40 19.20 1.35 -16.05
C SER A 40 18.56 1.48 -17.43
N ASN A 41 17.30 1.06 -17.59
CA ASN A 41 16.52 1.19 -18.82
C ASN A 41 15.85 2.57 -18.92
N GLY A 42 15.90 3.35 -17.85
CA GLY A 42 15.28 4.66 -17.75
C GLY A 42 13.83 4.63 -17.25
N ASP A 43 13.34 3.49 -16.78
CA ASP A 43 12.01 3.34 -16.22
C ASP A 43 11.98 3.82 -14.76
N TYR A 44 10.92 4.53 -14.38
CA TYR A 44 10.69 4.98 -13.00
C TYR A 44 9.98 3.90 -12.20
N ASN A 45 10.45 3.62 -10.98
CA ASN A 45 9.89 2.63 -10.07
C ASN A 45 9.57 3.26 -8.72
N MET A 46 8.48 2.83 -8.08
CA MET A 46 8.10 3.33 -6.75
C MET A 46 8.56 2.38 -5.65
N ILE A 47 9.02 2.95 -4.55
CA ILE A 47 9.47 2.23 -3.37
C ILE A 47 8.39 2.37 -2.30
N LEU A 48 7.76 1.26 -1.93
CA LEU A 48 6.62 1.19 -1.01
C LEU A 48 6.90 0.17 0.11
N GLN A 49 6.18 0.30 1.23
CA GLN A 49 6.15 -0.73 2.26
C GLN A 49 5.63 -2.05 1.70
N TYR A 50 6.29 -3.15 2.04
CA TYR A 50 5.78 -4.46 1.66
C TYR A 50 4.60 -4.88 2.55
N ALA A 51 3.54 -5.38 1.92
CA ALA A 51 2.44 -6.05 2.60
C ALA A 51 2.63 -7.57 2.47
N SER A 52 3.13 -8.20 3.53
CA SER A 52 3.48 -9.64 3.55
C SER A 52 2.31 -10.57 3.27
N ASP A 53 1.10 -10.15 3.63
CA ASP A 53 -0.13 -10.93 3.47
C ASP A 53 -0.80 -10.75 2.10
N GLY A 54 -0.14 -10.06 1.17
CA GLY A 54 -0.65 -9.81 -0.17
C GLY A 54 -1.82 -8.83 -0.19
N THR A 55 -2.71 -8.98 -1.17
CA THR A 55 -3.88 -8.11 -1.28
C THR A 55 -4.96 -8.51 -0.27
N LEU A 56 -5.74 -7.53 0.19
CA LEU A 56 -6.90 -7.80 1.05
C LEU A 56 -7.85 -8.85 0.43
N ARG A 57 -7.99 -8.86 -0.90
CA ARG A 57 -8.83 -9.84 -1.61
C ARG A 57 -8.31 -11.26 -1.42
N GLU A 58 -7.01 -11.48 -1.63
CA GLU A 58 -6.38 -12.79 -1.46
C GLU A 58 -6.43 -13.24 0.00
N TYR A 59 -6.11 -12.33 0.93
CA TYR A 59 -6.18 -12.60 2.36
C TYR A 59 -7.59 -13.02 2.78
N LEU A 60 -8.62 -12.29 2.34
CA LEU A 60 -10.01 -12.64 2.64
C LEU A 60 -10.41 -13.96 1.99
N MET A 61 -10.06 -14.22 0.74
CA MET A 61 -10.36 -15.50 0.09
C MET A 61 -9.75 -16.69 0.86
N ALA A 62 -8.55 -16.55 1.41
CA ALA A 62 -7.88 -17.61 2.17
C ALA A 62 -8.40 -17.77 3.61
N ASN A 63 -8.87 -16.69 4.25
CA ASN A 63 -9.11 -16.67 5.71
C ASN A 63 -10.53 -16.29 6.13
N PHE A 64 -11.46 -16.03 5.20
CA PHE A 64 -12.80 -15.49 5.53
C PHE A 64 -13.57 -16.30 6.57
N THR A 65 -13.44 -17.63 6.54
CA THR A 65 -14.11 -18.56 7.45
C THR A 65 -13.43 -18.65 8.82
N LYS A 66 -12.15 -18.29 8.92
CA LYS A 66 -11.36 -18.29 10.17
C LYS A 66 -11.51 -16.98 10.95
N LEU A 67 -11.76 -15.88 10.24
CA LEU A 67 -11.93 -14.55 10.83
C LEU A 67 -13.20 -14.46 11.67
N GLN A 68 -13.03 -13.98 12.91
CA GLN A 68 -14.16 -13.62 13.76
C GLN A 68 -14.80 -12.32 13.29
N TRP A 69 -16.03 -12.06 13.74
CA TRP A 69 -16.71 -10.80 13.43
C TRP A 69 -15.93 -9.58 13.91
N THR A 70 -15.26 -9.68 15.05
CA THR A 70 -14.37 -8.64 15.58
C THR A 70 -13.23 -8.32 14.63
N ASP A 71 -12.62 -9.33 14.01
CA ASP A 71 -11.52 -9.13 13.05
C ASP A 71 -12.02 -8.42 11.79
N LYS A 72 -13.19 -8.83 11.28
CA LYS A 72 -13.85 -8.21 10.12
C LYS A 72 -14.18 -6.75 10.36
N LEU A 73 -14.70 -6.43 11.56
CA LEU A 73 -14.98 -5.06 11.97
C LEU A 73 -13.70 -4.24 12.14
N CYS A 74 -12.63 -4.84 12.66
CA CYS A 74 -11.33 -4.18 12.79
C CYS A 74 -10.79 -3.79 11.40
N ILE A 75 -10.75 -4.74 10.45
CA ILE A 75 -10.32 -4.49 9.07
C ILE A 75 -11.16 -3.37 8.44
N ALA A 76 -12.49 -3.41 8.57
CA ALA A 76 -13.37 -2.38 8.03
C ALA A 76 -13.10 -0.99 8.65
N LYS A 77 -12.86 -0.94 9.97
CA LYS A 77 -12.52 0.29 10.68
C LYS A 77 -11.17 0.85 10.22
N GLU A 78 -10.16 0.03 10.07
CA GLU A 78 -8.83 0.45 9.59
C GLU A 78 -8.89 1.01 8.17
N ILE A 79 -9.65 0.37 7.28
CA ILE A 79 -9.90 0.89 5.93
C ILE A 79 -10.62 2.23 5.98
N ALA A 80 -11.67 2.35 6.81
CA ALA A 80 -12.41 3.60 6.95
C ALA A 80 -11.53 4.74 7.50
N LEU A 81 -10.66 4.46 8.47
CA LEU A 81 -9.70 5.44 9.00
C LEU A 81 -8.68 5.86 7.94
N GLY A 82 -8.16 4.89 7.18
CA GLY A 82 -7.29 5.18 6.04
C GLY A 82 -7.98 6.06 5.00
N LEU A 83 -9.23 5.76 4.64
CA LEU A 83 -10.01 6.55 3.68
C LEU A 83 -10.35 7.94 4.20
N LEU A 84 -10.69 8.08 5.48
CA LEU A 84 -11.02 9.35 6.11
C LEU A 84 -9.84 10.33 6.02
N PHE A 85 -8.61 9.83 6.12
CA PHE A 85 -7.41 10.65 5.96
C PHE A 85 -7.33 11.35 4.58
N PHE A 86 -8.00 10.82 3.55
CA PHE A 86 -8.02 11.40 2.20
C PHE A 86 -9.17 12.39 1.94
N THR A 87 -10.14 12.51 2.86
CA THR A 87 -11.31 13.40 2.77
C THR A 87 -11.13 14.66 3.60
#